data_AF-A0A533ZA38-F1
#
_entry.id   AF-A0A533ZA38-F1
#
_cell.length_a   1.000
_cell.length_b   1.000
_cell.length_c   1.000
_cell.angle_alpha   90.00
_cell.angle_beta   90.00
_cell.angle_gamma   90.00
#
_symmetry.space_group_name_H-M   'P 1'
#
loop_
_entity.id
_entity.type
_entity.pdbx_description
1 polymer ?
#
loop_
_entity_poly.entity_id
_entity_poly.type
_entity_poly.pdbx_seq_one_letter_code
_entity_poly.pdbx_strand_id
1 'polypeptide(L)'
;MTVLSNGDRVHLVDRKGRQYALTLKAGDTFQLSGETLAHDDLIGKPDGTLVTLSRGRRMLALRPTLSEYVLKMPRGAQVLYPKDLGVIL
;
A
#
# COMPACT_ATOMS: atom_id res chain seq x y z
N MET A 1 9.31 9.79 12.16
CA MET A 1 8.81 8.80 11.19
C MET A 1 7.47 8.30 11.70
N THR A 2 6.44 8.28 10.88
CA THR A 2 5.09 7.90 11.32
C THR A 2 4.99 6.38 11.43
N VAL A 3 4.36 5.88 12.48
CA VAL A 3 4.23 4.44 12.75
C VAL A 3 2.90 3.94 12.17
N LEU A 4 2.95 2.75 11.53
CA LEU A 4 1.78 2.08 10.98
C LEU A 4 0.90 1.53 12.11
N SER A 5 -0.40 1.75 12.02
CA SER A 5 -1.38 1.37 13.03
C SER A 5 -2.50 0.51 12.47
N ASN A 6 -3.20 -0.21 13.34
CA ASN A 6 -4.41 -0.93 12.98
C ASN A 6 -5.44 0.03 12.34
N GLY A 7 -6.04 -0.35 11.22
CA GLY A 7 -6.94 0.47 10.42
C GLY A 7 -6.27 1.34 9.37
N ASP A 8 -4.93 1.46 9.37
CA ASP A 8 -4.23 2.23 8.34
C ASP A 8 -4.35 1.54 6.98
N ARG A 9 -4.57 2.36 5.95
CA ARG A 9 -4.38 1.90 4.57
C ARG A 9 -2.91 1.93 4.23
N VAL A 10 -2.42 0.88 3.60
CA VAL A 10 -1.02 0.75 3.17
C VAL A 10 -0.94 0.12 1.78
N HIS A 11 0.14 0.42 1.07
CA HIS A 11 0.58 -0.22 -0.15
C HIS A 11 1.85 -1.02 0.12
N LEU A 12 1.82 -2.30 -0.25
CA LEU A 12 3.04 -3.10 -0.38
C LEU A 12 3.55 -2.96 -1.81
N VAL A 13 4.79 -2.52 -1.97
CA VAL A 13 5.44 -2.31 -3.26
C VAL A 13 6.56 -3.33 -3.44
N ASP A 14 6.49 -4.12 -4.51
CA ASP A 14 7.57 -5.07 -4.81
C ASP A 14 8.75 -4.41 -5.56
N ARG A 15 9.84 -5.15 -5.76
CA ARG A 15 11.01 -4.67 -6.52
C ARG A 15 10.72 -4.33 -7.98
N LYS A 16 9.59 -4.78 -8.53
CA LYS A 16 9.13 -4.48 -9.90
C LYS A 16 8.19 -3.27 -9.95
N GLY A 17 7.95 -2.61 -8.81
CA GLY A 17 7.04 -1.46 -8.69
C GLY A 17 5.56 -1.84 -8.64
N ARG A 18 5.21 -3.12 -8.53
CA ARG A 18 3.81 -3.55 -8.40
C ARG A 18 3.32 -3.20 -7.00
N GLN A 19 2.17 -2.55 -6.93
CA GLN A 19 1.60 -2.05 -5.68
C GLN A 19 0.34 -2.83 -5.29
N TYR A 20 0.28 -3.29 -4.06
CA TYR A 20 -0.83 -4.06 -3.51
C TYR A 20 -1.43 -3.28 -2.35
N ALA A 21 -2.70 -2.88 -2.47
CA ALA A 21 -3.39 -2.12 -1.44
C ALA A 21 -4.01 -3.05 -0.41
N LEU A 22 -3.84 -2.73 0.87
CA LEU A 22 -4.55 -3.38 1.97
C LEU A 22 -4.87 -2.38 3.07
N THR A 23 -5.81 -2.76 3.94
CA THR A 23 -6.06 -2.07 5.21
C THR A 23 -5.51 -2.95 6.31
N LEU A 24 -4.64 -2.40 7.17
CA LEU A 24 -4.07 -3.13 8.29
C LEU A 24 -5.19 -3.50 9.26
N LYS A 25 -5.19 -4.78 9.64
CA LYS A 25 -6.12 -5.34 10.61
C LYS A 25 -5.34 -6.28 11.52
N ALA A 26 -5.33 -6.02 12.82
CA ALA A 26 -4.62 -6.86 13.78
C ALA A 26 -5.11 -8.32 13.72
N GLY A 27 -4.18 -9.27 13.76
CA GLY A 27 -4.45 -10.71 13.64
C GLY A 27 -4.85 -11.20 12.24
N ASP A 28 -4.87 -10.33 11.24
CA ASP A 28 -5.19 -10.69 9.85
C ASP A 28 -3.91 -10.94 9.03
N THR A 29 -4.05 -11.61 7.88
CA THR A 29 -2.92 -12.03 7.04
C THR A 29 -3.13 -11.63 5.58
N PHE A 30 -2.14 -10.94 5.03
CA PHE A 30 -2.06 -10.66 3.61
C PHE A 30 -1.56 -11.90 2.85
N GLN A 31 -2.22 -12.25 1.75
CA GLN A 31 -1.85 -13.37 0.89
C GLN A 31 -1.55 -12.90 -0.54
N LEU A 32 -0.43 -13.36 -1.10
CA LEU A 32 -0.04 -13.06 -2.48
C LEU A 32 0.61 -14.28 -3.12
N SER A 33 -0.05 -14.87 -4.12
CA SER A 33 0.49 -16.00 -4.91
C SER A 33 0.99 -17.18 -4.05
N GLY A 34 0.29 -17.48 -2.94
CA GLY A 34 0.67 -18.55 -2.01
C GLY A 34 1.76 -18.17 -0.99
N GLU A 35 2.18 -16.91 -0.97
CA GLU A 35 2.98 -16.32 0.11
C GLU A 35 2.09 -15.55 1.08
N THR A 36 2.55 -15.40 2.31
CA THR A 36 1.79 -14.79 3.42
C THR A 36 2.62 -13.72 4.14
N LEU A 37 1.95 -12.72 4.70
CA LEU A 37 2.52 -11.73 5.61
C LEU A 37 1.48 -11.39 6.68
N ALA A 38 1.83 -11.55 7.96
CA ALA A 38 0.94 -11.15 9.05
C ALA A 38 0.85 -9.62 9.09
N HIS A 39 -0.36 -9.08 9.29
CA HIS A 39 -0.51 -7.63 9.47
C HIS A 39 0.16 -7.14 10.76
N ASP A 40 0.27 -8.00 11.76
CA ASP A 40 0.98 -7.69 13.01
C ASP A 40 2.49 -7.48 12.77
N ASP A 41 3.05 -8.02 11.68
CA ASP A 41 4.43 -7.73 11.27
C ASP A 41 4.58 -6.33 10.64
N LEU A 42 3.49 -5.63 10.35
CA LEU A 42 3.48 -4.27 9.80
C LEU A 42 3.07 -3.24 10.86
N ILE A 43 2.09 -3.58 11.69
CA ILE A 43 1.61 -2.72 12.77
C ILE A 43 2.75 -2.46 13.76
N GLY A 44 2.94 -1.20 14.14
CA GLY A 44 4.04 -0.77 15.02
C GLY A 44 5.37 -0.50 14.30
N LYS A 45 5.50 -0.83 13.01
CA LYS A 45 6.68 -0.47 12.21
C LYS A 45 6.56 0.92 11.62
N PRO A 46 7.69 1.61 11.39
CA PRO A 46 7.67 2.90 10.72
C PRO A 46 7.22 2.74 9.26
N ASP A 47 6.54 3.75 8.75
CA ASP A 47 6.26 3.90 7.34
C ASP A 47 7.55 3.86 6.50
N GLY A 48 7.52 3.20 5.35
CA GLY A 48 8.70 2.94 4.52
C GLY A 48 9.53 1.73 4.97
N THR A 49 9.01 0.86 5.83
CA THR A 49 9.74 -0.35 6.24
C THR A 49 9.72 -1.42 5.16
N LEU A 50 10.86 -2.11 5.00
CA LEU A 50 10.95 -3.31 4.19
C LEU A 50 10.41 -4.52 4.97
N VAL A 51 9.46 -5.24 4.40
CA VAL A 51 8.90 -6.48 4.94
C VAL A 51 9.23 -7.65 4.05
N THR A 52 9.26 -8.85 4.62
CA THR A 52 9.56 -10.09 3.91
C THR A 52 8.39 -11.05 4.09
N LEU A 53 7.83 -11.53 2.98
CA LEU A 53 6.77 -12.55 2.99
C LEU A 53 7.35 -13.92 3.36
N SER A 54 6.48 -14.88 3.66
CA SER A 54 6.84 -16.22 4.13
C SER A 54 7.82 -17.00 3.25
N ARG A 55 7.94 -16.70 1.95
CA ARG A 55 8.90 -17.35 1.04
C ARG A 55 10.09 -16.45 0.66
N GLY A 56 10.32 -15.37 1.39
CA GLY A 56 11.51 -14.51 1.22
C GLY A 56 11.32 -13.32 0.28
N ARG A 57 10.14 -13.13 -0.31
CA ARG A 57 9.87 -11.97 -1.17
C ARG A 57 9.84 -10.70 -0.33
N ARG A 58 10.69 -9.73 -0.70
CA ARG A 58 10.77 -8.43 -0.02
C ARG A 58 9.86 -7.41 -0.68
N MET A 59 9.16 -6.62 0.15
CA MET A 59 8.26 -5.55 -0.26
C MET A 59 8.46 -4.33 0.63
N LEU A 60 8.24 -3.13 0.08
CA LEU A 60 8.25 -1.88 0.80
C LEU A 60 6.82 -1.56 1.26
N ALA A 61 6.62 -1.31 2.55
CA ALA A 61 5.34 -0.90 3.10
C ALA A 61 5.26 0.62 3.17
N LEU A 62 4.29 1.20 2.46
CA LEU A 62 4.08 2.65 2.36
C LEU A 62 2.64 2.99 2.71
N ARG A 63 2.40 4.10 3.41
CA ARG A 63 1.09 4.73 3.39
C ARG A 63 0.78 5.27 1.99
N PRO A 64 -0.47 5.15 1.51
CA PRO A 64 -0.90 5.82 0.30
C PRO A 64 -0.73 7.32 0.48
N THR A 65 -0.05 7.94 -0.47
CA THR A 65 -0.13 9.39 -0.60
C THR A 65 -1.48 9.79 -1.20
N LEU A 66 -1.94 11.02 -0.96
CA LEU A 66 -3.18 11.54 -1.55
C LEU A 66 -3.14 11.47 -3.08
N SER A 67 -1.97 11.68 -3.68
CA SER A 67 -1.72 11.56 -5.11
C SER A 67 -1.90 10.13 -5.65
N GLU A 68 -1.56 9.10 -4.87
CA GLU A 68 -1.78 7.68 -5.24
C GLU A 68 -3.25 7.26 -5.05
N TYR A 69 -3.96 7.86 -4.10
CA TYR A 69 -5.39 7.64 -3.89
C TYR A 69 -6.23 8.09 -5.09
N VAL A 70 -5.89 9.25 -5.68
CA VAL A 70 -6.56 9.78 -6.89
C VAL A 70 -6.33 8.86 -8.11
N LEU A 71 -5.13 8.27 -8.26
CA LEU A 71 -4.79 7.43 -9.41
C LEU A 71 -5.44 6.03 -9.39
N LYS A 72 -5.89 5.54 -8.23
CA LYS A 72 -6.38 4.15 -8.05
C LYS A 72 -7.86 4.02 -7.67
N MET A 73 -8.65 5.09 -7.78
CA MET A 73 -10.09 4.99 -7.58
C MET A 73 -10.74 4.01 -8.59
N PRO A 74 -11.69 3.15 -8.14
CA PRO A 74 -12.41 2.25 -9.03
C PRO A 74 -13.26 3.09 -10.00
N ARG A 75 -13.06 2.86 -11.29
CA ARG A 75 -13.63 3.66 -12.38
C ARG A 75 -15.14 3.37 -12.52
N GLY A 76 -15.96 4.18 -11.85
CA GLY A 76 -17.36 4.43 -12.20
C GLY A 76 -17.58 5.78 -12.89
N ALA A 77 -16.56 6.64 -12.96
CA ALA A 77 -16.61 7.93 -13.65
C ALA A 77 -15.23 8.25 -14.25
N GLN A 78 -15.24 9.00 -15.35
CA GLN A 78 -14.11 9.38 -16.21
C GLN A 78 -12.79 9.66 -15.43
N VAL A 79 -11.69 9.05 -15.89
CA VAL A 79 -10.34 9.31 -15.34
C VAL A 79 -9.85 10.67 -15.84
N LEU A 80 -9.72 11.63 -14.93
CA LEU A 80 -8.96 12.87 -15.18
C LEU A 80 -7.48 12.59 -14.85
N TYR A 81 -6.56 12.81 -15.80
CA TYR A 81 -5.14 12.56 -15.58
C TYR A 81 -4.45 13.76 -14.92
N PRO A 82 -3.29 13.56 -14.23
CA PRO A 82 -2.52 14.67 -13.64
C PRO A 82 -2.16 15.79 -14.63
N LYS A 83 -1.98 15.44 -15.91
CA LYS A 83 -1.76 16.39 -17.01
C LYS A 83 -2.96 17.30 -17.31
N ASP A 84 -4.16 16.88 -16.94
CA ASP A 84 -5.41 17.63 -17.14
C ASP A 84 -5.75 18.50 -15.91
N LEU A 85 -5.04 18.32 -14.78
CA LEU A 85 -5.21 19.12 -13.55
C LEU A 85 -4.38 20.40 -13.53
N GLY A 86 -3.39 20.56 -14.43
CA GLY A 86 -2.53 21.74 -14.49
C GLY A 86 -3.20 23.02 -15.03
N VAL A 87 -4.48 22.94 -15.42
CA VAL A 87 -5.23 24.05 -16.03
C VAL A 87 -6.18 24.74 -15.03
N ILE A 88 -6.28 24.25 -13.79
CA ILE A 88 -7.14 24.85 -12.75
C ILE A 88 -6.30 25.15 -11.50
N LEU A 89 -5.41 26.14 -11.58
CA LEU A 89 -4.86 26.88 -10.44
C LEU A 89 -4.76 28.36 -10.80
#